data_AF-A0A944NWK1-F1
#
_entry.id   AF-A0A944NWK1-F1
#
_cell.length_a   1.000
_cell.length_b   1.000
_cell.length_c   1.000
_cell.angle_alpha   90.00
_cell.angle_beta   90.00
_cell.angle_gamma   90.00
#
_symmetry.space_group_name_H-M   'P 1'
#
loop_
_entity.id
_entity.type
_entity.pdbx_description
1 polymer ?
#
loop_
_entity_poly.entity_id
_entity_poly.type
_entity_poly.pdbx_seq_one_letter_code
_entity_poly.pdbx_strand_id
1 'polypeptide(L)' 'MAVCWLFPGKTIRIDSVCLDCGESIRVEVKDGKIIGEEPEGLIGYVSVPIGRWAMKWAYS' A
#
# COMPACT_ATOMS: atom_id res chain seq x y z
N MET A 1 -2.23 1.82 4.44
CA MET A 1 -1.35 2.52 3.48
C MET A 1 -0.97 3.88 4.06
N ALA A 2 0.31 4.14 4.35
CA ALA A 2 0.75 5.35 5.05
C ALA A 2 0.64 6.63 4.21
N VAL A 3 0.57 6.51 2.89
CA VAL A 3 0.57 7.64 1.94
C VAL A 3 -0.56 8.64 2.21
N CYS A 4 -1.70 8.17 2.71
CA CYS A 4 -2.87 9.01 2.97
C CYS A 4 -2.70 9.93 4.19
N TRP A 5 -1.76 9.64 5.08
CA TRP A 5 -1.41 10.54 6.20
C TRP A 5 -0.54 11.72 5.74
N LEU A 6 0.24 11.53 4.69
CA LEU A 6 1.14 12.57 4.17
C LEU A 6 0.38 13.62 3.34
N PHE A 7 -0.75 13.24 2.74
CA PHE A 7 -1.48 14.07 1.78
C PHE A 7 -3.01 14.02 2.01
N PRO A 8 -3.51 14.60 3.11
CA PRO A 8 -4.94 14.54 3.44
C PRO A 8 -5.81 15.18 2.34
N GLY A 9 -6.90 14.51 1.98
CA GLY A 9 -7.88 14.96 0.99
C GLY A 9 -7.41 14.90 -0.47
N LYS A 10 -6.20 14.41 -0.73
CA LYS A 10 -5.63 14.28 -2.08
C LYS A 10 -5.78 12.85 -2.58
N THR A 11 -6.06 12.72 -3.88
CA THR A 11 -5.90 11.45 -4.60
C THR A 11 -4.43 11.30 -4.96
N ILE A 12 -3.85 10.16 -4.57
CA ILE A 12 -2.47 9.80 -4.86
C ILE A 12 -2.46 8.63 -5.83
N ARG A 13 -1.75 8.81 -6.94
CA ARG A 13 -1.48 7.76 -7.92
C ARG A 13 -0.10 7.14 -7.63
N ILE A 14 -0.06 5.83 -7.61
CA ILE A 14 1.14 5.02 -7.40
C ILE A 14 1.32 4.16 -8.65
N ASP A 15 2.37 4.41 -9.42
CA ASP A 15 2.79 3.54 -10.52
C ASP A 15 3.98 2.69 -10.07
N SER A 16 3.92 1.39 -10.35
CA SER A 16 4.96 0.43 -9.98
C SER A 16 4.95 -0.77 -10.95
N VAL A 17 5.61 -1.85 -10.56
CA VAL A 17 5.61 -3.12 -11.29
C VAL A 17 5.17 -4.26 -10.38
N CYS A 18 4.54 -5.27 -10.97
CA CYS A 18 4.18 -6.51 -10.28
C CYS A 18 5.45 -7.22 -9.79
N LEU A 19 5.46 -7.65 -8.53
CA LEU A 19 6.61 -8.32 -7.92
C LEU A 19 6.88 -9.72 -8.51
N ASP A 20 5.89 -10.34 -9.15
CA ASP A 20 5.99 -11.69 -9.72
C ASP A 20 6.39 -11.65 -11.20
N CYS A 21 5.62 -10.96 -12.04
CA CYS A 21 5.82 -10.94 -13.50
C CYS A 21 6.53 -9.68 -14.04
N GLY A 22 6.65 -8.61 -13.25
CA GLY A 22 7.28 -7.36 -13.68
C GLY A 22 6.42 -6.45 -14.56
N GLU A 23 5.17 -6.80 -14.85
CA GLU A 23 4.24 -5.96 -15.60
C GLU A 23 3.88 -4.68 -14.84
N SER A 24 3.50 -3.62 -15.55
CA SER A 24 3.13 -2.35 -14.93
C SER A 24 1.85 -2.47 -14.11
N ILE A 25 1.86 -1.90 -12.90
CA ILE A 25 0.68 -1.79 -12.05
C ILE A 25 0.45 -0.32 -11.65
N ARG A 26 -0.81 0.05 -11.49
CA ARG A 26 -1.24 1.37 -11.01
C ARG A 26 -2.28 1.22 -9.91
N VAL A 27 -2.15 2.03 -8.86
CA VAL A 27 -3.16 2.16 -7.81
C VAL A 27 -3.43 3.64 -7.55
N GLU A 28 -4.71 4.00 -7.46
CA GLU A 28 -5.16 5.30 -7.00
C GLU A 28 -5.75 5.18 -5.61
N VAL A 29 -5.29 6.04 -4.70
CA VAL A 29 -5.63 5.99 -3.28
C VAL A 29 -6.06 7.36 -2.81
N LYS A 30 -7.14 7.42 -2.04
CA LYS A 30 -7.60 8.64 -1.37
C LYS A 30 -8.04 8.32 0.05
N ASP A 31 -7.47 9.04 1.02
CA ASP A 31 -7.86 8.98 2.43
C ASP A 31 -7.97 7.54 3.00
N GLY A 32 -7.01 6.69 2.65
CA GLY A 32 -6.87 5.31 3.11
C GLY A 32 -7.63 4.28 2.28
N LYS A 33 -8.33 4.70 1.22
CA LYS A 33 -9.13 3.83 0.35
C LYS A 33 -8.53 3.76 -1.04
N ILE A 34 -8.49 2.56 -1.61
CA ILE A 34 -8.21 2.38 -3.04
C ILE A 34 -9.48 2.79 -3.80
N ILE A 35 -9.33 3.69 -4.75
CA ILE A 35 -10.42 4.18 -5.60
C ILE A 35 -10.25 3.79 -7.08
N GLY A 36 -9.09 3.26 -7.44
CA GLY A 36 -8.79 2.70 -8.75
C GLY A 36 -7.59 1.78 -8.70
N GLU A 37 -7.61 0.72 -9.49
CA GLU A 37 -6.52 -0.24 -9.63
C GLU A 37 -6.45 -0.78 -11.06
N GLU A 38 -5.23 -0.99 -11.54
CA GLU A 38 -4.96 -1.53 -12.88
C GLU A 38 -3.68 -2.39 -12.80
N PRO A 39 -3.73 -3.69 -13.16
CA PRO A 39 -4.91 -4.50 -13.43
C PRO A 39 -5.87 -4.61 -12.21
N GLU A 40 -7.11 -5.05 -12.43
CA GLU A 40 -8.04 -5.31 -11.32
C GLU A 40 -7.57 -6.51 -10.46
N GLY A 41 -7.85 -6.46 -9.15
CA GLY A 41 -7.54 -7.55 -8.22
C GLY A 41 -6.09 -7.57 -7.72
N LEU A 42 -5.45 -6.41 -7.59
CA LEU A 42 -4.07 -6.32 -7.09
C LEU A 42 -3.95 -6.86 -5.65
N ILE A 43 -2.87 -7.61 -5.40
CA ILE A 43 -2.56 -8.15 -4.08
C ILE A 43 -1.36 -7.41 -3.49
N GLY A 44 -1.55 -6.80 -2.33
CA GLY A 44 -0.46 -6.25 -1.53
C GLY A 44 0.24 -7.34 -0.72
N TYR A 45 1.53 -7.55 -0.98
CA TYR A 45 2.37 -8.43 -0.16
C TYR A 45 3.14 -7.62 0.89
N VAL A 46 3.12 -8.09 2.14
CA VAL A 46 3.93 -7.51 3.21
C VAL A 46 4.63 -8.63 3.97
N SER A 47 5.96 -8.66 3.91
CA SER A 47 6.80 -9.57 4.70
C SER A 47 7.10 -9.02 6.10
N VAL A 48 6.06 -8.58 6.82
CA VAL A 48 6.21 -8.18 8.22
C VAL A 48 6.23 -9.43 9.11
N PRO A 49 7.25 -9.65 9.95
CA PRO A 49 7.15 -10.65 11.00
C PRO A 49 6.20 -10.15 12.09
N ILE A 50 4.89 -10.17 11.83
CA ILE A 50 3.84 -9.61 12.71
C ILE A 50 4.00 -10.12 14.15
N GLY A 51 4.33 -11.41 14.34
CA GLY A 51 4.60 -11.99 15.65
C GLY A 51 5.84 -11.40 16.37
N ARG A 52 6.83 -10.90 15.63
CA ARG A 52 8.03 -10.23 16.18
C ARG A 52 7.83 -8.72 16.36
N TRP A 53 6.91 -8.11 15.60
CA TRP A 53 6.59 -6.67 15.65
C TRP A 53 5.54 -6.32 16.70
N ALA A 54 4.57 -7.21 16.98
CA ALA A 54 3.61 -7.01 18.07
C ALA A 54 4.31 -6.84 19.43
N MET A 55 5.45 -7.51 19.64
CA MET A 55 6.28 -7.37 20.85
C MET A 55 7.06 -6.04 20.94
N LYS A 56 7.11 -5.22 19.88
CA LYS A 56 7.86 -3.95 19.85
C LYS A 56 7.00 -2.70 19.69
N TRP A 57 5.67 -2.82 19.72
CA TRP A 57 4.77 -1.65 19.66
C TRP A 57 4.73 -0.82 20.97
N ALA A 58 5.45 -1.23 22.01
CA ALA A 58 5.70 -0.43 23.20
C ALA A 58 7.13 0.14 23.21
N TYR A 59 7.36 1.15 22.37
CA TYR A 59 8.29 2.25 22.68
C TYR A 59 7.36 3.47 22.73
N SER A 60 6.89 3.91 23.91
CA SER A 60 7.63 4.61 24.98
C SER A 60 8.56 5.70 24.47
#